data_AF-A0A957AUP5-F1
#
_entry.id   AF-A0A957AUP5-F1
#
_cell.length_a   1.000
_cell.length_b   1.000
_cell.length_c   1.000
_cell.angle_alpha   90.00
_cell.angle_beta   90.00
_cell.angle_gamma   90.00
#
_symmetry.space_group_name_H-M   'P 1'
#
loop_
_entity.id
_entity.type
_entity.pdbx_description
1 polymer ?
#
loop_
_entity_poly.entity_id
_entity_poly.type
_entity_poly.pdbx_seq_one_letter_code
_entity_poly.pdbx_strand_id
1 'polypeptide(L)'
;MNYRKTSIICGGVFDVAAKVDKVQQLEQIAGQPDFWDDPEKAQAVMRDLTRLKDQVTVWEILSKRLNDALELAQLGDDDLYGEMEREVEVLTNQVANLEFRALFSGEYDDENAILAIHAGAGGTEAQDWAQMLQRMFIRWAESHNFTVTILDESSGDEAGIKSCLMSIEGDYVYGRLQ
;
A
#
# COMPACT_ATOMS: atom_id res chain seq x y z
N MET A 1 -1.59 5.23 32.01
CA MET A 1 -1.15 4.40 30.88
C MET A 1 -0.53 5.32 29.83
N ASN A 2 0.73 5.10 29.43
CA ASN A 2 1.55 6.04 28.66
C ASN A 2 1.21 5.99 27.15
N TYR A 3 0.16 6.67 26.69
CA TYR A 3 -0.15 6.78 25.25
C TYR A 3 0.68 7.85 24.49
N ARG A 4 1.47 8.67 25.20
CA ARG A 4 2.22 9.79 24.60
C ARG A 4 3.56 9.44 23.94
N LYS A 5 4.05 8.19 24.03
CA LYS A 5 5.44 7.88 23.64
C LYS A 5 5.64 7.19 22.28
N THR A 6 4.58 6.74 21.61
CA THR A 6 4.77 5.99 20.34
C THR A 6 4.58 6.85 19.09
N SER A 7 3.86 7.97 19.16
CA SER A 7 3.49 8.75 17.96
C SER A 7 4.61 9.63 17.36
N ILE A 8 5.71 9.87 18.06
CA ILE A 8 6.78 10.78 17.59
C ILE A 8 7.76 10.08 16.61
N ILE A 9 7.75 8.75 16.54
CA ILE A 9 8.67 7.99 15.67
C ILE A 9 8.17 7.98 14.21
N CYS A 10 6.88 8.25 13.96
CA CYS A 10 6.25 8.06 12.65
C CYS A 10 6.25 9.32 11.76
N GLY A 11 6.61 10.50 12.30
CA GLY A 11 6.51 11.77 11.58
C GLY A 11 7.37 11.86 10.31
N GLY A 12 8.50 11.14 10.25
CA GLY A 12 9.38 11.13 9.09
C GLY A 12 8.94 10.21 7.94
N VAL A 13 8.12 9.18 8.22
CA VAL A 13 7.68 8.21 7.20
C VAL A 13 6.55 8.78 6.34
N PHE A 14 5.74 9.67 6.92
CA PHE A 14 4.54 10.19 6.25
C PHE A 14 4.73 11.51 5.52
N ASP A 15 5.69 12.33 5.97
CA ASP A 15 6.06 13.64 5.45
C ASP A 15 4.87 14.47 4.93
N VAL A 16 3.84 14.61 5.78
CA VAL A 16 2.56 15.21 5.41
C VAL A 16 2.75 16.67 4.98
N ALA A 17 3.65 17.40 5.63
CA ALA A 17 3.95 18.78 5.28
C ALA A 17 4.51 18.91 3.85
N ALA A 18 5.50 18.09 3.48
CA ALA A 18 6.03 18.09 2.12
C ALA A 18 4.97 17.68 1.08
N LYS A 19 4.05 16.77 1.43
CA LYS A 19 2.93 16.40 0.55
C LYS A 19 1.94 17.55 0.35
N VAL A 20 1.62 18.30 1.39
CA VAL A 20 0.77 19.51 1.29
C VAL A 20 1.43 20.55 0.37
N ASP A 21 2.72 20.82 0.57
CA ASP A 21 3.48 21.75 -0.29
C ASP A 21 3.49 21.27 -1.75
N LYS A 22 3.64 19.95 -1.97
CA LYS A 22 3.64 19.36 -3.31
C LYS A 22 2.27 19.46 -3.98
N VAL A 23 1.19 19.23 -3.24
CA VAL A 23 -0.18 19.41 -3.74
C VAL A 23 -0.38 20.85 -4.21
N GLN A 24 0.03 21.84 -3.40
CA GLN A 24 -0.08 23.26 -3.79
C GLN A 24 0.72 23.57 -5.07
N GLN A 25 1.92 23.01 -5.21
CA GLN A 25 2.71 23.17 -6.44
C GLN A 25 2.01 22.57 -7.66
N LEU A 26 1.48 21.36 -7.54
CA LEU A 26 0.78 20.69 -8.64
C LEU A 26 -0.53 21.40 -8.99
N GLU A 27 -1.25 21.96 -8.01
CA GLU A 27 -2.43 22.80 -8.24
C GLU A 27 -2.08 24.08 -9.01
N GLN A 28 -0.96 24.73 -8.66
CA GLN A 28 -0.48 25.90 -9.41
C GLN A 28 -0.14 25.56 -10.85
N ILE A 29 0.51 24.41 -11.09
CA ILE A 29 0.84 23.92 -12.43
C ILE A 29 -0.44 23.62 -13.22
N ALA A 30 -1.40 22.91 -12.61
CA ALA A 30 -2.68 22.58 -13.24
C ALA A 30 -3.54 23.82 -13.57
N GLY A 31 -3.30 24.93 -12.87
CA GLY A 31 -3.94 26.23 -13.12
C GLY A 31 -3.30 27.06 -14.25
N GLN A 32 -2.18 26.62 -14.83
CA GLN A 32 -1.52 27.37 -15.91
C GLN A 32 -2.28 27.22 -17.25
N PRO A 33 -2.35 28.27 -18.08
CA PRO A 33 -3.11 28.24 -19.34
C PRO A 33 -2.61 27.20 -20.35
N ASP A 34 -1.31 26.92 -20.34
CA ASP A 34 -0.58 26.00 -21.23
C ASP A 34 -0.55 24.55 -20.71
N PHE A 35 -1.06 24.30 -19.50
CA PHE A 35 -1.04 22.97 -18.89
C PHE A 35 -1.77 21.91 -19.74
N TRP A 36 -2.83 22.31 -20.44
CA TRP A 36 -3.65 21.43 -21.27
C TRP A 36 -3.11 21.24 -22.69
N ASP A 37 -1.99 21.88 -23.04
CA ASP A 37 -1.37 21.75 -24.36
C ASP A 37 -0.71 20.37 -24.58
N ASP A 38 -0.35 19.68 -23.49
CA ASP A 38 0.21 18.31 -23.51
C ASP A 38 -0.68 17.36 -22.69
N PRO A 39 -1.61 16.63 -23.34
CA PRO A 39 -2.60 15.83 -22.64
C PRO A 39 -2.00 14.64 -21.87
N GLU A 40 -0.89 14.05 -22.33
CA GLU A 40 -0.23 12.95 -21.61
C GLU A 40 0.40 13.44 -20.30
N LYS A 41 1.10 14.59 -20.34
CA LYS A 41 1.66 15.20 -19.13
C LYS A 41 0.58 15.69 -18.18
N ALA A 42 -0.49 16.30 -18.70
CA ALA A 42 -1.62 16.76 -17.90
C ALA A 42 -2.27 15.59 -17.15
N GLN A 43 -2.47 14.45 -17.82
CA GLN A 43 -3.03 13.25 -17.21
C GLN A 43 -2.15 12.70 -16.08
N ALA A 44 -0.84 12.62 -16.29
CA ALA A 44 0.10 12.16 -15.26
C ALA A 44 0.10 13.08 -14.03
N VAL A 45 0.17 14.40 -14.24
CA VAL A 45 0.13 15.40 -13.16
C VAL A 45 -1.18 15.36 -12.39
N MET A 46 -2.32 15.23 -13.07
CA MET A 46 -3.63 15.14 -12.42
C MET A 46 -3.78 13.85 -11.61
N ARG A 47 -3.23 12.73 -12.10
CA ARG A 47 -3.18 11.46 -11.36
C ARG A 47 -2.39 11.61 -10.06
N ASP A 48 -1.20 12.20 -10.13
CA ASP A 48 -0.36 12.45 -8.95
C ASP A 48 -1.00 13.42 -7.97
N LEU A 49 -1.61 14.50 -8.47
CA LEU A 49 -2.32 15.48 -7.65
C LEU A 49 -3.48 14.83 -6.89
N THR A 50 -4.27 13.99 -7.56
CA THR A 50 -5.39 13.27 -6.94
C THR A 50 -4.88 12.34 -5.84
N ARG A 51 -3.86 11.51 -6.17
CA ARG A 51 -3.23 10.59 -5.22
C ARG A 51 -2.69 11.30 -3.97
N LEU A 52 -1.99 12.42 -4.15
CA LEU A 52 -1.42 13.18 -3.04
C LEU A 52 -2.50 13.88 -2.21
N LYS A 53 -3.55 14.43 -2.84
CA LYS A 53 -4.70 15.02 -2.14
C LYS A 53 -5.40 14.00 -1.26
N ASP A 54 -5.69 12.82 -1.79
CA ASP A 54 -6.36 11.76 -1.03
C ASP A 54 -5.54 11.39 0.21
N GLN A 55 -4.21 11.30 0.08
CA GLN A 55 -3.33 11.07 1.23
C GLN A 55 -3.40 12.20 2.26
N VAL A 56 -3.33 13.46 1.83
CA VAL A 56 -3.39 14.63 2.73
C VAL A 56 -4.74 14.68 3.47
N THR A 57 -5.84 14.49 2.76
CA THR A 57 -7.19 14.51 3.36
C THR A 57 -7.36 13.46 4.46
N VAL A 58 -6.80 12.26 4.27
CA VAL A 58 -6.82 11.22 5.32
C VAL A 58 -6.11 11.69 6.59
N TRP A 59 -4.94 12.35 6.46
CA TRP A 59 -4.20 12.89 7.60
C TRP A 59 -4.92 14.03 8.30
N GLU A 60 -5.59 14.90 7.56
CA GLU A 60 -6.40 15.98 8.13
C GLU A 60 -7.58 15.44 8.94
N ILE A 61 -8.28 14.43 8.41
CA ILE A 61 -9.39 13.76 9.10
C ILE A 61 -8.91 13.09 10.39
N LEU A 62 -7.79 12.34 10.33
CA LEU A 62 -7.22 11.69 11.51
C LEU A 62 -6.78 12.70 12.57
N SER A 63 -6.11 13.77 12.14
CA SER A 63 -5.64 14.83 13.04
C SER A 63 -6.81 15.52 13.72
N LYS A 64 -7.90 15.77 12.98
CA LYS A 64 -9.12 16.34 13.54
C LYS A 64 -9.76 15.42 14.57
N ARG A 65 -9.97 14.14 14.23
CA ARG A 65 -10.56 13.15 15.17
C ARG A 65 -9.74 12.99 16.44
N LEU A 66 -8.40 12.98 16.31
CA LEU A 66 -7.51 12.92 17.46
C LEU A 66 -7.64 14.16 18.35
N ASN A 67 -7.73 15.35 17.76
CA ASN A 67 -7.93 16.59 18.52
C ASN A 67 -9.31 16.62 19.20
N ASP A 68 -10.37 16.23 18.49
CA ASP A 68 -11.72 16.14 19.05
C ASP A 68 -11.74 15.16 20.24
N ALA A 69 -11.09 13.99 20.12
CA ALA A 69 -10.96 13.01 21.20
C ALA A 69 -10.13 13.54 22.39
N LEU A 70 -9.08 14.34 22.12
CA LEU A 70 -8.28 14.99 23.17
C LEU A 70 -9.05 16.09 23.91
N GLU A 71 -9.88 16.85 23.20
CA GLU A 71 -10.75 17.87 23.81
C GLU A 71 -11.81 17.21 24.70
N LEU A 72 -12.45 16.14 24.22
CA LEU A 72 -13.38 15.34 25.03
C LEU A 72 -12.71 14.76 26.28
N ALA A 73 -11.47 14.25 26.16
CA ALA A 73 -10.70 13.75 27.29
C ALA A 73 -10.49 14.80 28.40
N GLN A 74 -10.33 16.06 28.01
CA GLN A 74 -10.08 17.17 28.93
C GLN A 74 -11.33 17.58 29.71
N LEU A 75 -12.53 17.26 29.21
CA LEU A 75 -13.79 17.53 29.90
C LEU A 75 -13.98 16.64 31.14
N GLY A 76 -13.26 15.51 31.23
CA GLY A 76 -13.14 14.71 32.46
C GLY A 76 -14.43 13.99 32.88
N ASP A 77 -15.29 13.65 31.91
CA ASP A 77 -16.53 12.91 32.16
C ASP A 77 -16.28 11.39 32.12
N ASP A 78 -16.37 10.74 33.27
CA ASP A 78 -16.11 9.30 33.43
C ASP A 78 -17.07 8.44 32.59
N ASP A 79 -18.27 8.95 32.27
CA ASP A 79 -19.25 8.24 31.44
C ASP A 79 -18.80 8.13 29.96
N LEU A 80 -17.88 9.00 29.51
CA LEU A 80 -17.36 9.00 28.13
C LEU A 80 -16.12 8.10 27.96
N TYR A 81 -15.55 7.57 29.04
CA TYR A 81 -14.28 6.83 29.01
C TYR A 81 -14.33 5.60 28.08
N GLY A 82 -15.44 4.86 28.11
CA GLY A 82 -15.61 3.66 27.27
C GLY A 82 -15.78 3.98 25.78
N GLU A 83 -16.33 5.14 25.44
CA GLU A 83 -16.42 5.60 24.04
C GLU A 83 -15.06 6.06 23.53
N MET A 84 -14.29 6.74 24.37
CA MET A 84 -12.94 7.18 24.05
C MET A 84 -11.98 6.00 23.80
N GLU A 85 -12.07 4.94 24.60
CA GLU A 85 -11.22 3.76 24.42
C GLU A 85 -11.44 3.11 23.04
N ARG A 86 -12.70 3.01 22.59
CA ARG A 86 -13.04 2.53 21.24
C ARG A 86 -12.51 3.46 20.15
N GLU A 87 -12.66 4.76 20.33
CA GLU A 87 -12.17 5.73 19.35
C GLU A 87 -10.64 5.67 19.20
N VAL A 88 -9.92 5.52 20.31
CA VAL A 88 -8.46 5.33 20.30
C VAL A 88 -8.08 4.04 19.58
N GLU A 89 -8.80 2.94 19.80
CA GLU A 89 -8.55 1.68 19.10
C GLU A 89 -8.78 1.83 17.58
N VAL A 90 -9.86 2.49 17.17
CA VAL A 90 -10.15 2.77 15.76
C VAL A 90 -9.05 3.62 15.13
N LEU A 91 -8.64 4.71 15.78
CA LEU A 91 -7.58 5.59 15.29
C LEU A 91 -6.24 4.86 15.21
N THR A 92 -5.93 4.00 16.18
CA THR A 92 -4.70 3.19 16.19
C THR A 92 -4.66 2.25 14.99
N ASN A 93 -5.76 1.54 14.71
CA ASN A 93 -5.85 0.66 13.54
C ASN A 93 -5.76 1.42 12.22
N GLN A 94 -6.33 2.63 12.14
CA GLN A 94 -6.21 3.48 10.96
C GLN A 94 -4.77 3.94 10.71
N VAL A 95 -4.07 4.37 11.75
CA VAL A 95 -2.65 4.76 11.65
C VAL A 95 -1.79 3.56 11.24
N ALA A 96 -1.98 2.40 11.85
CA ALA A 96 -1.23 1.19 11.47
C ALA A 96 -1.43 0.80 10.00
N ASN A 97 -2.66 0.92 9.48
CA ASN A 97 -2.95 0.71 8.07
C ASN A 97 -2.26 1.74 7.17
N LEU A 98 -2.17 3.00 7.60
CA LEU A 98 -1.44 4.02 6.84
C LEU A 98 0.06 3.79 6.87
N GLU A 99 0.62 3.38 8.01
CA GLU A 99 2.04 2.99 8.12
C GLU A 99 2.35 1.87 7.13
N PHE A 100 1.48 0.85 7.10
CA PHE A 100 1.57 -0.22 6.13
C PHE A 100 1.59 0.32 4.69
N ARG A 101 0.65 1.21 4.32
CA ARG A 101 0.61 1.80 2.97
C ARG A 101 1.83 2.67 2.67
N ALA A 102 2.39 3.36 3.65
CA ALA A 102 3.57 4.21 3.45
C ALA A 102 4.84 3.41 3.18
N LEU A 103 4.91 2.14 3.61
CA LEU A 103 5.98 1.22 3.21
C LEU A 103 5.95 0.92 1.70
N PHE A 104 4.79 1.03 1.07
CA PHE A 104 4.53 0.73 -0.34
C PHE A 104 4.32 2.02 -1.15
N SER A 105 5.42 2.76 -1.34
CA SER A 105 5.40 4.10 -1.95
C SER A 105 5.76 4.11 -3.45
N GLY A 106 6.04 2.96 -4.05
CA GLY A 106 6.32 2.79 -5.47
C GLY A 106 5.11 3.09 -6.35
N GLU A 107 5.36 3.45 -7.61
CA GLU A 107 4.31 3.86 -8.58
C GLU A 107 3.26 2.76 -8.83
N TYR A 108 3.66 1.49 -8.70
CA TYR A 108 2.81 0.33 -8.99
C TYR A 108 2.59 -0.55 -7.76
N ASP A 109 2.93 -0.08 -6.56
CA ASP A 109 2.91 -0.96 -5.39
C ASP A 109 1.49 -1.40 -5.02
N ASP A 110 0.48 -0.62 -5.39
CA ASP A 110 -0.95 -0.91 -5.21
C ASP A 110 -1.54 -1.79 -6.32
N GLU A 111 -0.78 -2.10 -7.37
CA GLU A 111 -1.24 -2.90 -8.50
C GLU A 111 -1.14 -4.42 -8.24
N ASN A 112 -1.90 -5.17 -9.03
CA ASN A 112 -1.76 -6.62 -9.13
C ASN A 112 -0.40 -7.00 -9.73
N ALA A 113 0.07 -8.22 -9.48
CA ALA A 113 1.37 -8.68 -9.98
C ALA A 113 1.25 -9.87 -10.94
N ILE A 114 2.09 -9.85 -11.97
CA ILE A 114 2.37 -11.02 -12.80
C ILE A 114 3.69 -11.63 -12.36
N LEU A 115 3.65 -12.88 -11.90
CA LEU A 115 4.84 -13.63 -11.50
C LEU A 115 5.17 -14.66 -12.58
N ALA A 116 6.37 -14.53 -13.16
CA ALA A 116 6.93 -15.49 -14.11
C ALA A 116 8.07 -16.27 -13.45
N ILE A 117 7.97 -17.59 -13.42
CA ILE A 117 9.01 -18.49 -12.93
C ILE A 117 9.54 -19.28 -14.13
N HIS A 118 10.87 -19.31 -14.27
CA HIS A 118 11.54 -20.06 -15.32
C HIS A 118 12.61 -20.96 -14.69
N ALA A 119 12.62 -22.25 -15.07
CA ALA A 119 13.68 -23.15 -14.67
C ALA A 119 15.00 -22.71 -15.34
N GLY A 120 16.04 -22.55 -14.51
CA GLY A 120 17.37 -22.17 -14.97
C GLY A 120 18.17 -23.33 -15.57
N ALA A 121 19.47 -23.12 -15.74
CA ALA A 121 20.39 -24.18 -16.14
C ALA A 121 20.48 -25.24 -15.02
N GLY A 122 20.12 -26.49 -15.33
CA GLY A 122 20.12 -27.58 -14.35
C GLY A 122 19.25 -28.79 -14.72
N GLY A 123 18.54 -28.75 -15.85
CA GLY A 123 17.73 -29.88 -16.31
C GLY A 123 16.58 -30.20 -15.35
N THR A 124 16.35 -31.48 -15.08
CA THR A 124 15.21 -31.96 -14.27
C THR A 124 15.21 -31.42 -12.84
N GLU A 125 16.37 -31.25 -12.19
CA GLU A 125 16.46 -30.71 -10.82
C GLU A 125 16.02 -29.23 -10.76
N ALA A 126 16.42 -28.43 -11.74
CA ALA A 126 15.99 -27.04 -11.83
C ALA A 126 14.48 -26.92 -12.09
N GLN A 127 13.91 -27.86 -12.84
CA GLN A 127 12.47 -27.92 -13.11
C GLN A 127 11.67 -28.28 -11.84
N ASP A 128 12.15 -29.23 -11.04
CA ASP A 128 11.52 -29.59 -9.77
C ASP A 128 11.59 -28.42 -8.76
N TRP A 129 12.71 -27.71 -8.72
CA TRP A 129 12.86 -26.51 -7.91
C TRP A 129 11.91 -25.39 -8.36
N ALA A 130 11.76 -25.16 -9.65
CA ALA A 130 10.80 -24.19 -10.18
C ALA A 130 9.35 -24.53 -9.73
N GLN A 131 9.00 -25.81 -9.71
CA GLN A 131 7.69 -26.27 -9.21
C GLN A 131 7.55 -26.10 -7.69
N MET A 132 8.63 -26.26 -6.93
CA MET A 132 8.63 -25.93 -5.49
C MET A 132 8.39 -24.44 -5.26
N LEU A 133 9.04 -23.56 -6.04
CA LEU A 133 8.84 -22.11 -5.95
C LEU A 133 7.41 -21.71 -6.32
N GLN A 134 6.85 -22.28 -7.39
CA GLN A 134 5.45 -22.05 -7.75
C GLN A 134 4.51 -22.35 -6.58
N ARG A 135 4.64 -23.53 -5.96
CA ARG A 135 3.84 -23.93 -4.79
C ARG A 135 4.06 -23.02 -3.59
N MET A 136 5.28 -22.53 -3.39
CA MET A 136 5.60 -21.58 -2.32
C MET A 136 4.83 -20.27 -2.51
N PHE A 137 4.85 -19.70 -3.72
CA PHE A 137 4.16 -18.44 -4.00
C PHE A 137 2.64 -18.57 -3.98
N ILE A 138 2.08 -19.69 -4.42
CA ILE A 138 0.63 -19.97 -4.28
C ILE A 138 0.24 -19.95 -2.80
N ARG A 139 0.95 -20.67 -1.94
CA ARG A 139 0.66 -20.71 -0.50
C ARG A 139 0.86 -19.36 0.18
N TRP A 140 1.91 -18.63 -0.20
CA TRP A 140 2.14 -17.28 0.30
C TRP A 140 0.97 -16.36 -0.05
N ALA A 141 0.49 -16.39 -1.29
CA ALA A 141 -0.63 -15.58 -1.75
C ALA A 141 -1.93 -15.95 -1.00
N GLU A 142 -2.25 -17.23 -0.87
CA GLU A 142 -3.40 -17.70 -0.09
C GLU A 142 -3.34 -17.25 1.38
N SER A 143 -2.16 -17.30 2.01
CA SER A 143 -1.98 -16.85 3.41
C SER A 143 -2.18 -15.35 3.62
N HIS A 144 -2.09 -14.55 2.54
CA HIS A 144 -2.37 -13.12 2.53
C HIS A 144 -3.77 -12.79 1.97
N ASN A 145 -4.63 -13.80 1.76
CA ASN A 145 -5.95 -13.68 1.13
C ASN A 145 -5.93 -13.10 -0.30
N PHE A 146 -4.85 -13.35 -1.05
CA PHE A 146 -4.75 -12.99 -2.46
C PHE A 146 -5.34 -14.06 -3.36
N THR A 147 -5.83 -13.64 -4.52
CA THR A 147 -6.34 -14.55 -5.55
C THR A 147 -5.22 -14.87 -6.54
N VAL A 148 -4.94 -16.16 -6.75
CA VAL A 148 -3.93 -16.61 -7.73
C VAL A 148 -4.63 -17.25 -8.92
N THR A 149 -4.27 -16.81 -10.12
CA THR A 149 -4.69 -17.43 -11.38
C THR A 149 -3.46 -17.87 -12.16
N ILE A 150 -3.33 -19.16 -12.46
CA ILE A 150 -2.29 -19.66 -13.37
C ILE A 150 -2.72 -19.30 -14.79
N LEU A 151 -1.93 -18.45 -15.44
CA LEU A 151 -2.18 -17.98 -16.80
C LEU A 151 -1.57 -18.93 -17.84
N ASP A 152 -0.37 -19.45 -17.55
CA ASP A 152 0.34 -20.40 -18.40
C ASP A 152 1.25 -21.29 -17.56
N GLU A 153 1.42 -22.55 -17.97
CA GLU A 153 2.32 -23.50 -17.34
C GLU A 153 2.89 -24.48 -18.37
N SER A 154 4.21 -24.68 -18.33
CA SER A 154 4.92 -25.65 -19.14
C SER A 154 5.56 -26.70 -18.25
N SER A 155 5.13 -27.95 -18.36
CA SER A 155 5.67 -29.06 -17.59
C SER A 155 7.09 -29.44 -18.04
N GLY A 156 7.88 -29.96 -17.08
CA GLY A 156 9.15 -30.62 -17.37
C GLY A 156 8.98 -31.92 -18.15
N ASP A 157 10.05 -32.37 -18.82
CA ASP A 157 10.00 -33.61 -19.62
C ASP A 157 9.97 -34.87 -18.73
N GLU A 158 10.57 -34.80 -17.54
CA GLU A 158 10.63 -35.90 -16.56
C GLU A 158 9.95 -35.55 -15.24
N ALA A 159 10.16 -34.34 -14.71
CA ALA A 159 9.58 -33.85 -13.47
C ALA A 159 9.56 -32.31 -13.43
N GLY A 160 8.76 -31.74 -12.54
CA GLY A 160 8.72 -30.30 -12.31
C GLY A 160 8.10 -29.49 -13.46
N ILE A 161 8.43 -28.20 -13.52
CA ILE A 161 7.96 -27.26 -14.54
C ILE A 161 9.14 -26.55 -15.22
N LYS A 162 9.05 -26.31 -16.53
CA LYS A 162 9.98 -25.46 -17.28
C LYS A 162 9.68 -23.99 -17.03
N SER A 163 8.40 -23.63 -16.98
CA SER A 163 7.97 -22.27 -16.67
C SER A 163 6.53 -22.23 -16.16
N CYS A 164 6.20 -21.20 -15.38
CA CYS A 164 4.82 -20.82 -15.12
C CYS A 164 4.66 -19.31 -15.12
N LEU A 165 3.48 -18.85 -15.53
CA LEU A 165 3.03 -17.47 -15.46
C LEU A 165 1.77 -17.44 -14.59
N MET A 166 1.79 -16.63 -13.54
CA MET A 166 0.66 -16.50 -12.61
C MET A 166 0.29 -15.03 -12.41
N SER A 167 -1.00 -14.74 -12.44
CA SER A 167 -1.56 -13.47 -11.94
C SER A 167 -1.85 -13.63 -10.45
N ILE A 168 -1.39 -12.67 -9.65
CA ILE A 168 -1.69 -12.57 -8.23
C ILE A 168 -2.42 -11.25 -8.01
N GLU A 169 -3.65 -11.34 -7.53
CA GLU A 169 -4.57 -10.21 -7.37
C GLU A 169 -4.90 -9.97 -5.90
N GLY A 170 -4.83 -8.70 -5.50
CA GLY A 170 -5.08 -8.27 -4.12
C GLY A 170 -4.40 -6.96 -3.77
N ASP A 171 -4.71 -6.45 -2.58
CA ASP A 171 -4.20 -5.16 -2.12
C ASP A 171 -2.69 -5.19 -1.91
N TYR A 172 -1.99 -4.29 -2.60
CA TYR A 172 -0.55 -4.09 -2.51
C TYR A 172 0.30 -5.33 -2.85
N VAL A 173 -0.19 -6.21 -3.75
CA VAL A 173 0.50 -7.45 -4.10
C VAL A 173 1.87 -7.17 -4.70
N TYR A 174 1.96 -6.24 -5.66
CA TYR A 174 3.22 -5.91 -6.31
C TYR A 174 4.24 -5.37 -5.31
N GLY A 175 3.84 -4.42 -4.47
CA GLY A 175 4.72 -3.87 -3.44
C GLY A 175 5.24 -4.93 -2.45
N ARG A 176 4.44 -5.96 -2.15
CA ARG A 176 4.84 -7.07 -1.26
C ARG A 176 5.76 -8.10 -1.90
N LEU A 177 5.86 -8.15 -3.22
CA LEU A 177 6.70 -9.09 -3.95
C LEU A 177 8.09 -8.53 -4.33
N GLN A 178 8.31 -7.22 -4.12
CA GLN A 178 9.60 -6.55 -4.36
C GLN A 178 10.69 -6.89 -3.35
#